data_AF-A0A662CJ17-F1
#
_entry.id   AF-A0A662CJ17-F1
#
_cell.length_a   1.000
_cell.length_b   1.000
_cell.length_c   1.000
_cell.angle_alpha   90.00
_cell.angle_beta   90.00
_cell.angle_gamma   90.00
#
_symmetry.space_group_name_H-M   'P 1'
#
loop_
_entity.id
_entity.type
_entity.pdbx_description
1 polymer ?
#
loop_
_entity_poly.entity_id
_entity_poly.type
_entity_poly.pdbx_seq_one_letter_code
_entity_poly.pdbx_strand_id
1 'polypeptide(L)'
;MKVPLSLYLRWYRRLPLAFRKGVEKDWGKPQNASIMTWNGSIILPAILLGNVILMPQPSRGWGSDAWKLYHSATLYPHHQYVAFYLWLRYGFHADAVVHLGTHGTLEWLPGKQVGLDRDSPPAVLIQDLPDIYPYIMDDVGEGIQAKRRGWAVVVDHLIPPLLSSGLYGGYRRLSALISDYEGRAAGEQVKELALKRIWREVKALGIDRDLGLSGPSPAAIERVEHYLREIQEDRVPYGLHTFGVSPRGKALDAFVDALGGGTRVRRALEASGAMEMRNLLRALKGHFIPPGPGNDPLRTPEAIPTGKNFYGFDPRKIPSREAWTLGVRLVKEMLNGYLRKEGSYPRKVAMVLWATETVRNQGVNEAQVLYLLGMRPKWDRADRVVGLDVIPGRSLGRPRIDVVVTLLGCIETCFPRCFSFWTEPCAGQLFSGMRRTS
;
A
#
# COMPACT_ATOMS: atom_id res chain seq x y z
N MET A 1 -18.55 24.27 14.06
CA MET A 1 -20.01 24.18 14.28
C MET A 1 -20.28 23.49 15.62
N LYS A 2 -21.40 23.81 16.27
CA LYS A 2 -21.81 23.23 17.56
C LYS A 2 -23.05 22.36 17.34
N VAL A 3 -22.99 21.09 17.74
CA VAL A 3 -24.13 20.17 17.74
C VAL A 3 -24.60 20.00 19.17
N PRO A 4 -25.75 20.60 19.56
CA PRO A 4 -26.27 20.44 20.92
C PRO A 4 -26.46 18.95 21.27
N LEU A 5 -26.12 18.56 22.49
CA LEU A 5 -26.26 17.17 22.94
C LEU A 5 -27.69 16.65 22.77
N SER A 6 -28.70 17.48 23.00
CA SER A 6 -30.12 17.14 22.79
C SER A 6 -30.42 16.79 21.34
N LEU A 7 -29.83 17.51 20.38
CA LEU A 7 -29.97 17.24 18.95
C LEU A 7 -29.27 15.93 18.58
N TYR A 8 -28.02 15.76 19.02
CA TYR A 8 -27.26 14.52 18.79
C TYR A 8 -27.99 13.29 19.35
N LEU A 9 -28.55 13.38 20.56
CA LEU A 9 -29.32 12.29 21.18
C LEU A 9 -30.55 11.88 20.35
N ARG A 10 -31.22 12.82 19.68
CA ARG A 10 -32.37 12.49 18.81
C ARG A 10 -31.94 11.63 17.62
N TRP A 11 -30.80 11.93 17.00
CA TRP A 11 -30.26 11.13 15.91
C TRP A 11 -29.68 9.81 16.41
N TYR A 12 -28.86 9.87 17.47
CA TYR A 12 -28.17 8.72 18.02
C TYR A 12 -29.15 7.60 18.42
N ARG A 13 -30.27 7.92 19.06
CA ARG A 13 -31.29 6.92 19.49
C ARG A 13 -31.89 6.11 18.33
N ARG A 14 -31.87 6.64 17.10
CA ARG A 14 -32.36 5.95 15.91
C ARG A 14 -31.35 4.95 15.34
N LEU A 15 -30.10 5.01 15.77
CA LEU A 15 -29.07 4.07 15.35
C LEU A 15 -29.31 2.67 15.91
N PRO A 16 -28.89 1.62 15.18
CA PRO A 16 -29.05 0.25 15.61
C PRO A 16 -28.51 0.00 17.01
N LEU A 17 -29.23 -0.83 17.78
CA LEU A 17 -28.89 -1.08 19.19
C LEU A 17 -27.51 -1.72 19.33
N ALA A 18 -27.14 -2.65 18.44
CA ALA A 18 -25.84 -3.30 18.46
C ALA A 18 -24.69 -2.29 18.30
N PHE A 19 -24.82 -1.39 17.30
CA PHE A 19 -23.86 -0.30 17.09
C PHE A 19 -23.75 0.61 18.32
N ARG A 20 -24.88 1.07 18.87
CA ARG A 20 -24.88 1.93 20.06
C ARG A 20 -24.24 1.27 21.27
N LYS A 21 -24.50 -0.02 21.51
CA LYS A 21 -23.85 -0.77 22.59
C LYS A 21 -22.33 -0.85 22.39
N GLY A 22 -21.85 -1.02 21.16
CA GLY A 22 -20.42 -0.99 20.86
C GLY A 22 -19.79 0.37 21.15
N VAL A 23 -20.43 1.45 20.68
CA VAL A 23 -19.97 2.82 20.98
C VAL A 23 -19.99 3.10 22.48
N GLU A 24 -21.06 2.73 23.20
CA GLU A 24 -21.19 2.98 24.63
C GLU A 24 -20.25 2.13 25.50
N LYS A 25 -19.92 0.91 25.04
CA LYS A 25 -18.90 0.08 25.67
C LYS A 25 -17.55 0.76 25.65
N ASP A 26 -17.18 1.34 24.51
CA ASP A 26 -15.86 1.95 24.35
C ASP A 26 -15.86 3.38 24.90
N TRP A 27 -16.91 4.17 24.70
CA TRP A 27 -16.87 5.63 24.94
C TRP A 27 -17.85 6.13 25.98
N GLY A 28 -18.58 5.23 26.63
CA GLY A 28 -19.63 5.59 27.58
C GLY A 28 -20.89 6.14 26.90
N LYS A 29 -21.83 6.64 27.70
CA LYS A 29 -23.08 7.21 27.17
C LYS A 29 -22.81 8.57 26.51
N PRO A 30 -23.61 8.99 25.51
CA PRO A 30 -23.50 10.31 24.88
C PRO A 30 -23.41 11.50 25.83
N GLN A 31 -24.09 11.43 26.98
CA GLN A 31 -24.08 12.48 28.01
C GLN A 31 -22.71 12.68 28.66
N ASN A 32 -21.87 11.65 28.63
CA ASN A 32 -20.54 11.64 29.23
C ASN A 32 -19.45 11.88 28.17
N ALA A 33 -19.82 12.27 26.94
CA ALA A 33 -18.87 12.53 25.88
C ALA A 33 -17.91 13.66 26.26
N SER A 34 -16.61 13.37 26.27
CA SER A 34 -15.54 14.32 26.60
C SER A 34 -14.74 14.79 25.40
N ILE A 35 -14.69 14.01 24.31
CA ILE A 35 -13.90 14.33 23.13
C ILE A 35 -14.60 15.42 22.33
N MET A 36 -13.90 16.56 22.18
CA MET A 36 -14.35 17.70 21.38
C MET A 36 -15.75 18.18 21.78
N THR A 37 -15.98 18.32 23.08
CA THR A 37 -17.21 18.88 23.63
C THR A 37 -16.97 20.25 24.28
N TRP A 38 -17.95 21.14 24.18
CA TRP A 38 -17.91 22.47 24.79
C TRP A 38 -19.33 22.97 25.08
N ASN A 39 -19.59 23.42 26.31
CA ASN A 39 -20.88 23.95 26.78
C ASN A 39 -22.10 23.07 26.36
N GLY A 40 -22.04 21.76 26.66
CA GLY A 40 -23.13 20.83 26.36
C GLY A 40 -23.34 20.53 24.87
N SER A 41 -22.38 20.88 24.02
CA SER A 41 -22.40 20.60 22.58
C SER A 41 -21.18 19.81 22.14
N ILE A 42 -21.35 18.98 21.11
CA ILE A 42 -20.24 18.36 20.36
C ILE A 42 -19.75 19.35 19.31
N ILE A 43 -18.44 19.49 19.19
CA ILE A 43 -17.78 20.44 18.28
C ILE A 43 -17.31 19.73 17.02
N LEU A 44 -17.78 20.23 15.88
CA LEU A 44 -17.38 19.79 14.56
C LEU A 44 -16.64 20.93 13.84
N PRO A 45 -15.30 20.88 13.71
CA PRO A 45 -14.56 21.85 12.91
C PRO A 45 -15.01 21.80 11.45
N ALA A 46 -15.22 22.96 10.83
CA ALA A 46 -15.65 23.05 9.45
C ALA A 46 -15.39 24.43 8.85
N ILE A 47 -15.22 24.46 7.52
CA ILE A 47 -15.23 25.66 6.70
C ILE A 47 -16.43 25.54 5.75
N LEU A 48 -17.37 26.49 5.84
CA LEU A 48 -18.56 26.52 5.00
C LEU A 48 -18.33 27.46 3.80
N LEU A 49 -18.59 26.96 2.60
CA LEU A 49 -18.41 27.64 1.32
C LEU A 49 -19.70 27.50 0.49
N GLY A 50 -20.76 28.17 0.93
CA GLY A 50 -22.09 28.04 0.32
C GLY A 50 -22.64 26.62 0.46
N ASN A 51 -22.84 25.93 -0.67
CA ASN A 51 -23.32 24.54 -0.71
C ASN A 51 -22.19 23.50 -0.57
N VAL A 52 -20.96 23.93 -0.32
CA VAL A 52 -19.81 23.05 -0.07
C VAL A 52 -19.37 23.23 1.37
N ILE A 53 -19.10 22.12 2.07
CA ILE A 53 -18.51 22.16 3.39
C ILE A 53 -17.23 21.33 3.43
N LEU A 54 -16.15 21.94 3.93
CA LEU A 54 -14.88 21.27 4.15
C LEU A 54 -14.76 20.93 5.63
N MET A 55 -14.60 19.65 5.94
CA MET A 55 -14.50 19.19 7.32
C MET A 55 -13.38 18.15 7.45
N PRO A 56 -12.48 18.27 8.44
CA PRO A 56 -11.56 17.18 8.75
C PRO A 56 -12.36 16.01 9.35
N GLN A 57 -12.11 14.81 8.84
CA GLN A 57 -12.68 13.60 9.44
C GLN A 57 -12.17 13.47 10.89
N PRO A 58 -13.04 13.24 11.89
CA PRO A 58 -12.60 13.03 13.27
C PRO A 58 -11.66 11.84 13.38
N SER A 59 -10.71 11.90 14.33
CA SER A 59 -9.77 10.80 14.54
C SER A 59 -10.49 9.54 15.05
N ARG A 60 -9.83 8.38 15.00
CA ARG A 60 -10.42 7.12 15.49
C ARG A 60 -10.49 7.03 17.03
N GLY A 61 -9.91 7.98 17.75
CA GLY A 61 -9.92 8.05 19.21
C GLY A 61 -8.79 7.28 19.93
N TRP A 62 -7.94 6.53 19.22
CA TRP A 62 -6.83 5.78 19.85
C TRP A 62 -5.91 6.65 20.72
N GLY A 63 -5.60 7.88 20.27
CA GLY A 63 -4.80 8.84 21.03
C GLY A 63 -5.57 9.53 22.18
N SER A 64 -6.88 9.35 22.26
CA SER A 64 -7.72 9.94 23.31
C SER A 64 -7.86 9.04 24.54
N ASP A 65 -7.43 7.78 24.46
CA ASP A 65 -7.42 6.82 25.56
C ASP A 65 -6.30 5.80 25.38
N ALA A 66 -5.17 6.03 26.08
CA ALA A 66 -4.00 5.16 25.99
C ALA A 66 -4.29 3.72 26.43
N TRP A 67 -5.24 3.49 27.35
CA TRP A 67 -5.57 2.14 27.79
C TRP A 67 -6.17 1.31 26.65
N LYS A 68 -7.04 1.94 25.83
CA LYS A 68 -7.65 1.28 24.69
C LYS A 68 -6.66 0.91 23.61
N LEU A 69 -5.63 1.74 23.39
CA LEU A 69 -4.54 1.42 22.45
C LEU A 69 -3.89 0.07 22.74
N TYR A 70 -3.73 -0.31 24.01
CA TYR A 70 -3.14 -1.58 24.40
C TYR A 70 -4.15 -2.73 24.54
N HIS A 71 -5.39 -2.44 24.96
CA HIS A 71 -6.34 -3.48 25.40
C HIS A 71 -7.55 -3.67 24.48
N SER A 72 -7.69 -2.87 23.43
CA SER A 72 -8.79 -3.00 22.48
C SER A 72 -8.25 -3.37 21.10
N ALA A 73 -8.48 -4.60 20.65
CA ALA A 73 -8.18 -4.99 19.27
C ALA A 73 -9.17 -4.37 18.25
N THR A 74 -10.36 -4.00 18.71
CA THR A 74 -11.40 -3.32 17.93
C THR A 74 -11.88 -2.11 18.70
N LEU A 75 -12.01 -0.97 18.01
CA LEU A 75 -12.41 0.29 18.62
C LEU A 75 -13.57 0.90 17.83
N TYR A 76 -14.73 1.04 18.45
CA TYR A 76 -15.89 1.73 17.87
C TYR A 76 -15.61 3.24 17.75
N PRO A 77 -16.30 3.95 16.84
CA PRO A 77 -16.15 5.40 16.70
C PRO A 77 -16.67 6.13 17.95
N HIS A 78 -15.95 7.14 18.43
CA HIS A 78 -16.41 7.97 19.54
C HIS A 78 -17.55 8.92 19.12
N HIS A 79 -18.22 9.53 20.10
CA HIS A 79 -19.43 10.32 19.83
C HIS A 79 -19.26 11.50 18.88
N GLN A 80 -18.10 12.17 18.85
CA GLN A 80 -17.84 13.21 17.84
C GLN A 80 -17.76 12.63 16.42
N TYR A 81 -17.12 11.47 16.24
CA TYR A 81 -17.08 10.77 14.95
C TYR A 81 -18.49 10.37 14.48
N VAL A 82 -19.31 9.85 15.40
CA VAL A 82 -20.71 9.51 15.10
C VAL A 82 -21.50 10.79 14.76
N ALA A 83 -21.35 11.85 15.57
CA ALA A 83 -22.03 13.12 15.35
C ALA A 83 -21.63 13.76 14.01
N PHE A 84 -20.38 13.61 13.56
CA PHE A 84 -19.91 14.11 12.27
C PHE A 84 -20.74 13.57 11.11
N TYR A 85 -20.85 12.25 10.98
CA TYR A 85 -21.60 11.62 9.88
C TYR A 85 -23.11 11.87 9.99
N LEU A 86 -23.67 11.87 11.20
CA LEU A 86 -25.08 12.22 11.39
C LEU A 86 -25.36 13.68 11.04
N TRP A 87 -24.42 14.58 11.33
CA TRP A 87 -24.56 15.99 11.01
C TRP A 87 -24.49 16.24 9.50
N LEU A 88 -23.63 15.53 8.75
CA LEU A 88 -23.61 15.61 7.29
C LEU A 88 -25.00 15.29 6.71
N ARG A 89 -25.66 14.24 7.22
CA ARG A 89 -26.98 13.83 6.73
C ARG A 89 -28.13 14.72 7.22
N TYR A 90 -28.22 14.95 8.53
CA TYR A 90 -29.41 15.55 9.14
C TYR A 90 -29.26 17.03 9.50
N GLY A 91 -28.04 17.55 9.51
CA GLY A 91 -27.74 18.94 9.78
C GLY A 91 -27.45 19.73 8.50
N PHE A 92 -26.51 19.24 7.68
CA PHE A 92 -26.16 19.86 6.41
C PHE A 92 -27.08 19.46 5.27
N HIS A 93 -27.66 18.26 5.33
CA HIS A 93 -28.39 17.64 4.23
C HIS A 93 -27.51 17.44 2.98
N ALA A 94 -26.33 16.85 3.19
CA ALA A 94 -25.40 16.53 2.11
C ALA A 94 -26.07 15.62 1.05
N ASP A 95 -25.91 15.98 -0.22
CA ASP A 95 -26.33 15.12 -1.34
C ASP A 95 -25.27 14.05 -1.67
N ALA A 96 -24.00 14.31 -1.34
CA ALA A 96 -22.88 13.40 -1.50
C ALA A 96 -21.74 13.79 -0.54
N VAL A 97 -20.82 12.85 -0.30
CA VAL A 97 -19.56 13.12 0.37
C VAL A 97 -18.40 12.84 -0.58
N VAL A 98 -17.40 13.74 -0.59
CA VAL A 98 -16.13 13.51 -1.25
C VAL A 98 -15.07 13.36 -0.18
N HIS A 99 -14.60 12.14 0.05
CA HIS A 99 -13.46 11.93 0.94
C HIS A 99 -12.16 12.19 0.16
N LEU A 100 -11.23 12.94 0.77
CA LEU A 100 -9.96 13.33 0.15
C LEU A 100 -8.78 12.94 1.05
N GLY A 101 -7.79 12.26 0.48
CA GLY A 101 -6.59 11.74 1.15
C GLY A 101 -6.27 10.32 0.68
N THR A 102 -5.09 9.78 1.03
CA THR A 102 -4.70 8.40 0.67
C THR A 102 -5.79 7.41 0.99
N HIS A 103 -6.42 7.56 2.16
CA HIS A 103 -7.65 6.90 2.55
C HIS A 103 -8.27 7.63 3.75
N GLY A 104 -9.54 7.35 4.03
CA GLY A 104 -10.23 7.78 5.24
C GLY A 104 -10.10 6.72 6.33
N THR A 105 -10.90 6.85 7.38
CA THR A 105 -10.93 5.89 8.49
C THR A 105 -12.27 5.19 8.67
N LEU A 106 -13.25 5.50 7.81
CA LEU A 106 -14.63 5.03 7.89
C LEU A 106 -14.73 3.55 7.45
N GLU A 107 -14.14 3.24 6.32
CA GLU A 107 -14.03 1.91 5.74
C GLU A 107 -13.24 0.94 6.63
N TRP A 108 -12.46 1.47 7.58
CA TRP A 108 -11.64 0.75 8.57
C TRP A 108 -12.28 0.66 9.95
N LEU A 109 -13.51 1.13 10.15
CA LEU A 109 -14.25 0.89 11.38
C LEU A 109 -14.46 -0.63 11.58
N PRO A 110 -14.60 -1.11 12.84
CA PRO A 110 -14.75 -2.55 13.11
C PRO A 110 -15.99 -3.14 12.42
N GLY A 111 -16.03 -4.46 12.27
CA GLY A 111 -17.17 -5.19 11.69
C GLY A 111 -16.78 -6.08 10.51
N LYS A 112 -17.79 -6.65 9.84
CA LYS A 112 -17.65 -7.64 8.76
C LYS A 112 -16.71 -7.20 7.64
N GLN A 113 -15.73 -8.04 7.25
CA GLN A 113 -14.75 -7.76 6.18
C GLN A 113 -15.40 -7.31 4.86
N VAL A 114 -16.46 -8.00 4.42
CA VAL A 114 -17.26 -7.68 3.23
C VAL A 114 -18.75 -7.97 3.50
N GLY A 115 -19.64 -7.45 2.63
CA GLY A 115 -21.07 -7.69 2.77
C GLY A 115 -21.62 -7.09 4.06
N LEU A 116 -21.39 -5.80 4.25
CA LEU A 116 -21.79 -5.07 5.44
C LEU A 116 -23.30 -5.23 5.70
N ASP A 117 -23.64 -5.46 6.96
CA ASP A 117 -25.02 -5.45 7.42
C ASP A 117 -25.39 -4.08 8.01
N ARG A 118 -26.67 -3.94 8.37
CA ARG A 118 -27.22 -2.74 8.99
C ARG A 118 -26.60 -2.38 10.35
N ASP A 119 -25.87 -3.30 10.98
CA ASP A 119 -25.21 -3.08 12.27
C ASP A 119 -23.73 -2.72 12.12
N SER A 120 -23.17 -2.87 10.92
CA SER A 120 -21.78 -2.61 10.62
C SER A 120 -21.46 -1.11 10.69
N PRO A 121 -20.53 -0.66 11.55
CA PRO A 121 -20.19 0.75 11.74
C PRO A 121 -20.02 1.60 10.48
N PRO A 122 -19.31 1.17 9.41
CA PRO A 122 -19.21 1.97 8.20
C PRO A 122 -20.60 2.24 7.57
N ALA A 123 -21.42 1.19 7.42
CA ALA A 123 -22.77 1.27 6.87
C ALA A 123 -23.71 2.10 7.74
N VAL A 124 -23.60 1.99 9.06
CA VAL A 124 -24.40 2.78 10.01
C VAL A 124 -24.13 4.27 9.90
N LEU A 125 -22.88 4.65 9.62
CA LEU A 125 -22.48 6.06 9.59
C LEU A 125 -22.68 6.69 8.21
N ILE A 126 -22.20 6.06 7.14
CA ILE A 126 -22.34 6.59 5.77
C ILE A 126 -23.78 6.56 5.29
N GLN A 127 -24.53 5.53 5.71
CA GLN A 127 -25.93 5.34 5.37
C GLN A 127 -26.14 5.34 3.85
N ASP A 128 -27.05 6.15 3.32
CA ASP A 128 -27.35 6.26 1.90
C ASP A 128 -26.64 7.43 1.21
N LEU A 129 -25.68 8.10 1.88
CA LEU A 129 -24.89 9.14 1.26
C LEU A 129 -23.98 8.53 0.19
N PRO A 130 -24.04 8.98 -1.08
CA PRO A 130 -23.07 8.62 -2.09
C PRO A 130 -21.66 9.05 -1.64
N ASP A 131 -20.76 8.08 -1.51
CA ASP A 131 -19.36 8.29 -1.18
C ASP A 131 -18.52 8.31 -2.46
N ILE A 132 -17.90 9.44 -2.78
CA ILE A 132 -17.04 9.60 -3.94
C ILE A 132 -15.60 9.79 -3.46
N TYR A 133 -14.68 9.03 -4.03
CA TYR A 133 -13.30 8.95 -3.54
C TYR A 133 -12.27 9.18 -4.64
N PRO A 134 -11.65 10.37 -4.70
CA PRO A 134 -10.35 10.54 -5.31
C PRO A 134 -9.33 9.64 -4.63
N TYR A 135 -8.76 8.69 -5.38
CA TYR A 135 -7.88 7.65 -4.82
C TYR A 135 -6.65 7.45 -5.70
N ILE A 136 -5.50 7.19 -5.10
CA ILE A 136 -4.27 6.98 -5.88
C ILE A 136 -4.35 5.66 -6.65
N MET A 137 -4.00 5.69 -7.95
CA MET A 137 -4.20 4.56 -8.85
C MET A 137 -3.42 3.28 -8.50
N ASP A 138 -2.34 3.40 -7.73
CA ASP A 138 -1.41 2.32 -7.40
C ASP A 138 -1.61 1.76 -5.98
N ASP A 139 -2.62 2.24 -5.24
CA ASP A 139 -3.04 1.73 -3.93
C ASP A 139 -4.40 1.04 -3.99
N VAL A 140 -4.46 0.07 -4.90
CA VAL A 140 -5.69 -0.65 -5.21
C VAL A 140 -6.20 -1.45 -4.01
N GLY A 141 -5.31 -2.03 -3.19
CA GLY A 141 -5.71 -2.84 -2.03
C GLY A 141 -6.60 -2.07 -1.07
N GLU A 142 -6.21 -0.84 -0.74
CA GLU A 142 -6.98 0.04 0.13
C GLU A 142 -8.19 0.64 -0.58
N GLY A 143 -8.09 0.97 -1.87
CA GLY A 143 -9.24 1.40 -2.65
C GLY A 143 -10.35 0.34 -2.74
N ILE A 144 -10.00 -0.95 -2.81
CA ILE A 144 -10.98 -2.04 -2.75
C ILE A 144 -11.66 -2.10 -1.36
N GLN A 145 -10.94 -1.80 -0.27
CA GLN A 145 -11.52 -1.66 1.07
C GLN A 145 -12.59 -0.57 1.09
N ALA A 146 -12.26 0.63 0.57
CA ALA A 146 -13.18 1.75 0.47
C ALA A 146 -14.42 1.40 -0.37
N LYS A 147 -14.27 0.72 -1.50
CA LYS A 147 -15.40 0.26 -2.34
C LYS A 147 -16.29 -0.75 -1.63
N ARG A 148 -15.71 -1.74 -0.93
CA ARG A 148 -16.45 -2.83 -0.30
C ARG A 148 -17.10 -2.45 1.03
N ARG A 149 -16.50 -1.51 1.77
CA ARG A 149 -16.94 -1.13 3.12
C ARG A 149 -17.40 0.32 3.27
N GLY A 150 -16.94 1.24 2.42
CA GLY A 150 -17.46 2.61 2.34
C GLY A 150 -18.53 2.80 1.27
N TRP A 151 -18.76 1.79 0.43
CA TRP A 151 -19.60 1.89 -0.79
C TRP A 151 -19.13 2.98 -1.76
N ALA A 152 -17.82 3.23 -1.74
CA ALA A 152 -17.24 4.32 -2.49
C ALA A 152 -17.26 4.11 -4.00
N VAL A 153 -17.55 5.19 -4.73
CA VAL A 153 -17.23 5.34 -6.15
C VAL A 153 -15.85 5.98 -6.25
N VAL A 154 -14.87 5.17 -6.65
CA VAL A 154 -13.50 5.67 -6.84
C VAL A 154 -13.42 6.46 -8.13
N VAL A 155 -12.68 7.57 -8.09
CA VAL A 155 -12.18 8.30 -9.25
C VAL A 155 -10.67 8.37 -9.09
N ASP A 156 -9.97 7.44 -9.73
CA ASP A 156 -8.54 7.30 -9.52
C ASP A 156 -7.73 8.49 -10.05
N HIS A 157 -6.56 8.72 -9.50
CA HIS A 157 -5.66 9.78 -9.92
C HIS A 157 -4.23 9.30 -10.08
N LEU A 158 -3.44 10.06 -10.86
CA LEU A 158 -2.04 9.74 -11.12
C LEU A 158 -1.21 9.73 -9.82
N ILE A 159 -0.18 8.89 -9.83
CA ILE A 159 0.96 9.05 -8.94
C ILE A 159 1.72 10.35 -9.29
N PRO A 160 2.52 10.92 -8.38
CA PRO A 160 3.41 12.02 -8.75
C PRO A 160 4.35 11.61 -9.89
N PRO A 161 4.74 12.55 -10.78
CA PRO A 161 5.63 12.26 -11.88
C PRO A 161 6.93 11.60 -11.41
N LEU A 162 7.34 10.52 -12.09
CA LEU A 162 8.59 9.83 -11.78
C LEU A 162 9.74 10.44 -12.57
N LEU A 163 10.86 10.69 -11.88
CA LEU A 163 12.11 11.17 -12.48
C LEU A 163 13.28 10.28 -12.03
N SER A 164 14.32 10.24 -12.85
CA SER A 164 15.62 9.71 -12.42
C SER A 164 16.17 10.57 -11.28
N SER A 165 16.62 9.91 -10.22
CA SER A 165 17.10 10.60 -9.01
C SER A 165 18.34 11.46 -9.31
N GLY A 166 19.15 11.03 -10.29
CA GLY A 166 20.42 11.65 -10.63
C GLY A 166 21.45 11.55 -9.50
N LEU A 167 22.59 12.20 -9.66
CA LEU A 167 23.59 12.34 -8.60
C LEU A 167 23.70 13.80 -8.15
N TYR A 168 23.77 14.00 -6.84
CA TYR A 168 23.96 15.32 -6.24
C TYR A 168 25.07 15.32 -5.19
N GLY A 169 25.53 16.52 -4.81
CA GLY A 169 26.48 16.71 -3.73
C GLY A 169 27.73 15.83 -3.82
N GLY A 170 27.99 15.05 -2.75
CA GLY A 170 29.13 14.15 -2.66
C GLY A 170 29.08 12.97 -3.63
N TYR A 171 27.89 12.43 -3.95
CA TYR A 171 27.75 11.32 -4.89
C TYR A 171 28.19 11.71 -6.31
N ARG A 172 27.81 12.91 -6.77
CA ARG A 172 28.26 13.44 -8.07
C ARG A 172 29.77 13.66 -8.09
N ARG A 173 30.34 14.19 -7.00
CA ARG A 173 31.79 14.37 -6.89
C ARG A 173 32.53 13.03 -6.90
N LEU A 174 32.02 12.04 -6.17
CA LEU A 174 32.60 10.71 -6.12
C LEU A 174 32.57 10.03 -7.50
N SER A 175 31.45 10.10 -8.21
CA SER A 175 31.34 9.58 -9.59
C SER A 175 32.37 10.23 -10.53
N ALA A 176 32.54 11.56 -10.44
CA ALA A 176 33.56 12.27 -11.21
C ALA A 176 34.99 11.82 -10.83
N LEU A 177 35.28 11.61 -9.54
CA LEU A 177 36.59 11.12 -9.09
C LEU A 177 36.91 9.72 -9.60
N ILE A 178 35.92 8.83 -9.64
CA ILE A 178 36.06 7.47 -10.18
C ILE A 178 36.31 7.53 -11.69
N SER A 179 35.50 8.31 -12.42
CA SER A 179 35.69 8.51 -13.87
C SER A 179 37.09 9.05 -14.21
N ASP A 180 37.56 10.02 -13.43
CA ASP A 180 38.91 10.60 -13.54
C ASP A 180 40.03 9.57 -13.26
N TYR A 181 39.77 8.64 -12.34
CA TYR A 181 40.72 7.60 -11.97
C TYR A 181 40.85 6.52 -13.05
N GLU A 182 39.74 6.17 -13.70
CA GLU A 182 39.71 5.18 -14.78
C GLU A 182 40.23 5.74 -16.11
N GLY A 183 39.89 6.99 -16.43
CA GLY A 183 40.24 7.64 -17.70
C GLY A 183 41.69 8.13 -17.81
N ARG A 184 42.45 8.21 -16.71
CA ARG A 184 43.84 8.71 -16.73
C ARG A 184 44.87 7.61 -16.95
N ALA A 185 45.64 7.73 -18.03
CA ALA A 185 46.98 7.14 -18.10
C ALA A 185 47.92 7.95 -17.21
N ALA A 186 48.13 7.48 -15.98
CA ALA A 186 48.94 8.13 -14.96
C ALA A 186 49.91 7.14 -14.33
N GLY A 187 51.08 7.63 -13.90
CA GLY A 187 52.06 6.85 -13.14
C GLY A 187 51.50 6.36 -11.80
N GLU A 188 52.09 5.29 -11.25
CA GLU A 188 51.57 4.57 -10.07
C GLU A 188 51.28 5.48 -8.86
N GLN A 189 52.18 6.43 -8.55
CA GLN A 189 52.01 7.34 -7.41
C GLN A 189 50.76 8.22 -7.53
N VAL A 190 50.42 8.67 -8.74
CA VAL A 190 49.23 9.50 -8.98
C VAL A 190 47.96 8.68 -8.82
N LYS A 191 47.96 7.41 -9.26
CA LYS A 191 46.84 6.49 -9.06
C LYS A 191 46.62 6.19 -7.58
N GLU A 192 47.68 6.02 -6.80
CA GLU A 192 47.57 5.76 -5.35
C GLU A 192 46.94 6.95 -4.60
N LEU A 193 47.35 8.19 -4.91
CA LEU A 193 46.77 9.40 -4.31
C LEU A 193 45.30 9.60 -4.71
N ALA A 194 44.96 9.32 -5.98
CA ALA A 194 43.58 9.35 -6.46
C ALA A 194 42.71 8.32 -5.72
N LEU A 195 43.21 7.10 -5.53
CA LEU A 195 42.53 6.05 -4.78
C LEU A 195 42.27 6.45 -3.33
N LYS A 196 43.27 7.04 -2.65
CA LYS A 196 43.12 7.58 -1.28
C LYS A 196 42.04 8.66 -1.21
N ARG A 197 41.95 9.53 -2.22
CA ARG A 197 40.92 10.58 -2.30
C ARG A 197 39.52 10.00 -2.52
N ILE A 198 39.37 9.06 -3.46
CA ILE A 198 38.11 8.33 -3.69
C ILE A 198 37.66 7.67 -2.39
N TRP A 199 38.56 6.94 -1.73
CA TRP A 199 38.22 6.19 -0.52
C TRP A 199 37.82 7.08 0.66
N ARG A 200 38.38 8.30 0.74
CA ARG A 200 37.96 9.30 1.73
C ARG A 200 36.52 9.74 1.49
N GLU A 201 36.13 9.99 0.25
CA GLU A 201 34.75 10.36 -0.11
C GLU A 201 33.79 9.18 0.10
N VAL A 202 34.19 7.94 -0.24
CA VAL A 202 33.41 6.72 0.04
C VAL A 202 33.07 6.61 1.53
N LYS A 203 34.06 6.79 2.40
CA LYS A 203 33.87 6.76 3.87
C LYS A 203 33.04 7.94 4.38
N ALA A 204 33.22 9.12 3.81
CA ALA A 204 32.45 10.30 4.21
C ALA A 204 30.96 10.16 3.86
N LEU A 205 30.64 9.46 2.77
CA LEU A 205 29.27 9.15 2.34
C LEU A 205 28.69 7.90 3.00
N GLY A 206 29.49 7.13 3.76
CA GLY A 206 29.05 5.89 4.41
C GLY A 206 28.91 4.68 3.47
N ILE A 207 29.29 4.81 2.21
CA ILE A 207 29.11 3.78 1.16
C ILE A 207 29.94 2.51 1.48
N ASP A 208 31.06 2.66 2.19
CA ASP A 208 31.85 1.52 2.68
C ASP A 208 31.02 0.60 3.60
N ARG A 209 30.16 1.17 4.42
CA ARG A 209 29.27 0.42 5.32
C ARG A 209 28.11 -0.20 4.56
N ASP A 210 27.49 0.57 3.67
CA ASP A 210 26.34 0.12 2.87
C ASP A 210 26.70 -1.09 1.99
N LEU A 211 27.91 -1.08 1.43
CA LEU A 211 28.41 -2.16 0.57
C LEU A 211 29.23 -3.22 1.31
N GLY A 212 29.50 -3.04 2.61
CA GLY A 212 30.31 -3.95 3.42
C GLY A 212 31.76 -4.08 2.91
N LEU A 213 32.38 -2.96 2.54
CA LEU A 213 33.73 -2.92 1.97
C LEU A 213 34.78 -2.72 3.05
N SER A 214 35.81 -3.56 3.06
CA SER A 214 36.89 -3.54 4.06
C SER A 214 38.03 -2.57 3.74
N GLY A 215 38.16 -2.12 2.49
CA GLY A 215 39.25 -1.24 2.06
C GLY A 215 39.22 -0.92 0.57
N PRO A 216 40.11 -0.03 0.11
CA PRO A 216 40.20 0.34 -1.29
C PRO A 216 40.82 -0.80 -2.11
N SER A 217 40.14 -1.23 -3.16
CA SER A 217 40.61 -2.20 -4.16
C SER A 217 39.93 -1.93 -5.50
N PRO A 218 40.47 -2.41 -6.64
CA PRO A 218 39.79 -2.27 -7.94
C PRO A 218 38.35 -2.80 -7.91
N ALA A 219 38.13 -3.97 -7.30
CA ALA A 219 36.79 -4.54 -7.14
C ALA A 219 35.89 -3.70 -6.22
N ALA A 220 36.45 -3.03 -5.20
CA ALA A 220 35.67 -2.13 -4.35
C ALA A 220 35.23 -0.87 -5.12
N ILE A 221 36.10 -0.32 -6.00
CA ILE A 221 35.76 0.83 -6.83
C ILE A 221 34.64 0.47 -7.82
N GLU A 222 34.76 -0.66 -8.50
CA GLU A 222 33.72 -1.16 -9.42
C GLU A 222 32.37 -1.31 -8.70
N ARG A 223 32.36 -1.88 -7.49
CA ARG A 223 31.13 -1.98 -6.68
C ARG A 223 30.56 -0.62 -6.29
N VAL A 224 31.41 0.33 -5.91
CA VAL A 224 30.98 1.71 -5.60
C VAL A 224 30.42 2.38 -6.85
N GLU A 225 31.05 2.20 -8.00
CA GLU A 225 30.59 2.78 -9.25
C GLU A 225 29.23 2.21 -9.66
N HIS A 226 29.06 0.88 -9.61
CA HIS A 226 27.78 0.22 -9.81
C HIS A 226 26.70 0.76 -8.88
N TYR A 227 27.02 0.92 -7.59
CA TYR A 227 26.10 1.48 -6.61
C TYR A 227 25.70 2.94 -6.93
N LEU A 228 26.65 3.76 -7.39
CA LEU A 228 26.34 5.13 -7.83
C LEU A 228 25.47 5.16 -9.08
N ARG A 229 25.70 4.25 -10.04
CA ARG A 229 24.83 4.12 -11.23
C ARG A 229 23.42 3.68 -10.85
N GLU A 230 23.28 2.73 -9.93
CA GLU A 230 21.98 2.30 -9.40
C GLU A 230 21.23 3.47 -8.76
N ILE A 231 21.89 4.25 -7.88
CA ILE A 231 21.27 5.46 -7.32
C ILE A 231 20.85 6.40 -8.43
N GLN A 232 21.76 6.72 -9.36
CA GLN A 232 21.52 7.67 -10.44
C GLN A 232 20.31 7.30 -11.30
N GLU A 233 20.14 6.03 -11.62
CA GLU A 233 19.08 5.51 -12.49
C GLU A 233 17.77 5.24 -11.74
N ASP A 234 17.78 5.26 -10.40
CA ASP A 234 16.59 5.00 -9.60
C ASP A 234 15.48 6.02 -9.87
N ARG A 235 14.24 5.54 -9.84
CA ARG A 235 13.05 6.31 -10.22
C ARG A 235 12.34 6.77 -8.98
N VAL A 236 12.34 8.08 -8.76
CA VAL A 236 11.76 8.70 -7.56
C VAL A 236 10.57 9.59 -7.93
N PRO A 237 9.53 9.64 -7.07
CA PRO A 237 8.47 10.63 -7.21
C PRO A 237 9.01 12.06 -7.09
N TYR A 238 8.64 12.93 -8.03
CA TYR A 238 9.00 14.34 -8.02
C TYR A 238 7.81 15.19 -7.60
N GLY A 239 7.85 15.64 -6.35
CA GLY A 239 6.79 16.44 -5.76
C GLY A 239 5.54 15.62 -5.47
N LEU A 240 4.38 16.27 -5.59
CA LEU A 240 3.07 15.69 -5.34
C LEU A 240 2.19 15.81 -6.57
N HIS A 241 1.25 14.89 -6.71
CA HIS A 241 0.19 15.01 -7.71
C HIS A 241 -0.82 16.09 -7.28
N THR A 242 -1.34 16.84 -8.26
CA THR A 242 -2.48 17.75 -8.05
C THR A 242 -3.67 17.18 -8.81
N PHE A 243 -4.72 16.76 -8.08
CA PHE A 243 -5.90 16.16 -8.69
C PHE A 243 -6.49 17.07 -9.77
N GLY A 244 -6.72 16.53 -10.96
CA GLY A 244 -7.22 17.30 -12.09
C GLY A 244 -6.14 17.92 -12.99
N VAL A 245 -4.86 17.83 -12.61
CA VAL A 245 -3.74 18.48 -13.32
C VAL A 245 -2.77 17.43 -13.85
N SER A 246 -2.73 17.26 -15.18
CA SER A 246 -1.76 16.40 -15.84
C SER A 246 -0.34 16.99 -15.77
N PRO A 247 0.71 16.14 -15.73
CA PRO A 247 2.10 16.61 -15.82
C PRO A 247 2.36 17.36 -17.14
N ARG A 248 3.30 18.31 -17.11
CA ARG A 248 3.67 19.14 -18.27
C ARG A 248 5.18 19.35 -18.35
N GLY A 249 5.66 19.72 -19.54
CA GLY A 249 7.07 20.06 -19.79
C GLY A 249 8.02 18.94 -19.36
N LYS A 250 9.13 19.31 -18.73
CA LYS A 250 10.19 18.37 -18.31
C LYS A 250 9.70 17.22 -17.42
N ALA A 251 8.72 17.48 -16.54
CA ALA A 251 8.16 16.46 -15.67
C ALA A 251 7.35 15.41 -16.45
N LEU A 252 6.61 15.85 -17.49
CA LEU A 252 5.92 14.93 -18.39
C LEU A 252 6.92 14.12 -19.21
N ASP A 253 7.95 14.76 -19.76
CA ASP A 253 8.95 14.08 -20.59
C ASP A 253 9.67 12.99 -19.79
N ALA A 254 10.17 13.32 -18.60
CA ALA A 254 10.82 12.36 -17.73
C ALA A 254 9.89 11.25 -17.25
N PHE A 255 8.60 11.55 -17.00
CA PHE A 255 7.64 10.52 -16.61
C PHE A 255 7.29 9.59 -17.77
N VAL A 256 7.19 10.11 -18.99
CA VAL A 256 7.04 9.29 -20.21
C VAL A 256 8.23 8.35 -20.34
N ASP A 257 9.46 8.87 -20.19
CA ASP A 257 10.68 8.06 -20.28
C ASP A 257 10.74 7.00 -19.18
N ALA A 258 10.35 7.36 -17.94
CA ALA A 258 10.26 6.41 -16.83
C ALA A 258 9.25 5.28 -17.13
N LEU A 259 8.17 5.54 -17.86
CA LEU A 259 7.18 4.53 -18.23
C LEU A 259 7.53 3.76 -19.52
N GLY A 260 8.77 3.87 -20.02
CA GLY A 260 9.23 3.16 -21.22
C GLY A 260 8.97 3.90 -22.53
N GLY A 261 8.56 5.16 -22.47
CA GLY A 261 8.43 6.05 -23.62
C GLY A 261 7.15 5.88 -24.43
N GLY A 262 7.10 6.56 -25.57
CA GLY A 262 6.08 6.37 -26.61
C GLY A 262 4.88 7.32 -26.57
N THR A 263 4.31 7.57 -27.75
CA THR A 263 3.20 8.53 -27.95
C THR A 263 1.92 8.14 -27.21
N ARG A 264 1.66 6.84 -27.04
CA ARG A 264 0.49 6.35 -26.30
C ARG A 264 0.55 6.74 -24.82
N VAL A 265 1.70 6.51 -24.17
CA VAL A 265 1.94 6.85 -22.76
C VAL A 265 1.81 8.34 -22.55
N ARG A 266 2.47 9.15 -23.39
CA ARG A 266 2.38 10.62 -23.33
C ARG A 266 0.93 11.10 -23.39
N ARG A 267 0.15 10.65 -24.38
CA ARG A 267 -1.25 11.05 -24.53
C ARG A 267 -2.11 10.62 -23.33
N ALA A 268 -1.85 9.44 -22.76
CA ALA A 268 -2.56 8.98 -21.57
C ALA A 268 -2.26 9.86 -20.35
N LEU A 269 -0.99 10.19 -20.10
CA LEU A 269 -0.59 11.08 -19.01
C LEU A 269 -1.16 12.50 -19.19
N GLU A 270 -1.15 13.04 -20.41
CA GLU A 270 -1.73 14.34 -20.74
C GLU A 270 -3.25 14.37 -20.52
N ALA A 271 -3.96 13.27 -20.80
CA ALA A 271 -5.40 13.17 -20.64
C ALA A 271 -5.85 12.96 -19.19
N SER A 272 -5.03 12.31 -18.35
CA SER A 272 -5.36 11.89 -16.98
C SER A 272 -5.98 12.98 -16.11
N GLY A 273 -5.34 14.15 -15.95
CA GLY A 273 -5.87 15.22 -15.10
C GLY A 273 -7.23 15.73 -15.57
N ALA A 274 -7.42 15.91 -16.87
CA ALA A 274 -8.72 16.33 -17.39
C ALA A 274 -9.81 15.25 -17.14
N MET A 275 -9.45 13.96 -17.20
CA MET A 275 -10.35 12.85 -16.91
C MET A 275 -10.69 12.74 -15.42
N GLU A 276 -9.72 12.91 -14.53
CA GLU A 276 -9.89 12.97 -13.06
C GLU A 276 -10.98 13.97 -12.68
N MET A 277 -10.83 15.23 -13.09
CA MET A 277 -11.79 16.28 -12.76
C MET A 277 -13.15 16.04 -13.42
N ARG A 278 -13.15 15.62 -14.70
CA ARG A 278 -14.39 15.34 -15.43
C ARG A 278 -15.19 14.23 -14.76
N ASN A 279 -14.54 13.16 -14.32
CA ASN A 279 -15.21 12.01 -13.75
C ASN A 279 -15.62 12.24 -12.28
N LEU A 280 -14.92 13.08 -11.53
CA LEU A 280 -15.42 13.60 -10.25
C LEU A 280 -16.75 14.35 -10.43
N LEU A 281 -16.81 15.29 -11.39
CA LEU A 281 -18.04 16.05 -11.68
C LEU A 281 -19.16 15.15 -12.21
N ARG A 282 -18.83 14.10 -12.96
CA ARG A 282 -19.82 13.11 -13.41
C ARG A 282 -20.36 12.29 -12.25
N ALA A 283 -19.51 11.90 -11.29
CA ALA A 283 -19.92 11.13 -10.13
C ALA A 283 -20.88 11.95 -9.25
N LEU A 284 -20.57 13.23 -9.03
CA LEU A 284 -21.45 14.16 -8.32
C LEU A 284 -22.81 14.38 -9.02
N LYS A 285 -22.88 14.17 -10.33
CA LYS A 285 -24.13 14.19 -11.12
C LYS A 285 -24.85 12.84 -11.17
N GLY A 286 -24.36 11.82 -10.46
CA GLY A 286 -24.93 10.47 -10.48
C GLY A 286 -24.72 9.71 -11.79
N HIS A 287 -23.73 10.10 -12.62
CA HIS A 287 -23.43 9.39 -13.86
C HIS A 287 -22.51 8.18 -13.63
N PHE A 288 -22.59 7.23 -14.54
CA PHE A 288 -21.66 6.09 -14.59
C PHE A 288 -20.21 6.57 -14.80
N ILE A 289 -19.32 6.05 -13.94
CA ILE A 289 -17.87 6.25 -14.03
C ILE A 289 -17.23 5.00 -14.64
N PRO A 290 -16.50 5.15 -15.77
CA PRO A 290 -15.89 4.01 -16.45
C PRO A 290 -14.94 3.23 -15.52
N PRO A 291 -15.06 1.90 -15.46
CA PRO A 291 -14.11 1.07 -14.75
C PRO A 291 -12.82 0.91 -15.57
N GLY A 292 -11.72 0.62 -14.90
CA GLY A 292 -10.45 0.26 -15.53
C GLY A 292 -9.49 -0.40 -14.54
N PRO A 293 -8.38 -0.96 -15.00
CA PRO A 293 -7.37 -1.47 -14.09
C PRO A 293 -6.74 -0.30 -13.32
N GLY A 294 -6.55 -0.49 -12.01
CA GLY A 294 -5.62 0.30 -11.21
C GLY A 294 -4.37 -0.54 -10.95
N ASN A 295 -3.20 0.09 -10.93
CA ASN A 295 -1.94 -0.44 -10.41
C ASN A 295 -0.83 0.61 -10.56
N ASP A 296 0.39 0.26 -10.14
CA ASP A 296 1.61 0.98 -10.52
C ASP A 296 1.75 1.05 -12.07
N PRO A 297 1.81 2.25 -12.67
CA PRO A 297 1.92 2.41 -14.12
C PRO A 297 3.24 1.89 -14.71
N LEU A 298 4.30 1.74 -13.91
CA LEU A 298 5.55 1.09 -14.34
C LEU A 298 5.35 -0.39 -14.64
N ARG A 299 4.46 -1.04 -13.90
CA ARG A 299 4.16 -2.48 -14.02
C ARG A 299 2.92 -2.74 -14.86
N THR A 300 1.98 -1.80 -14.89
CA THR A 300 0.72 -1.91 -15.64
C THR A 300 0.45 -0.60 -16.38
N PRO A 301 1.06 -0.37 -17.55
CA PRO A 301 0.83 0.83 -18.35
C PRO A 301 -0.64 1.03 -18.76
N GLU A 302 -1.46 -0.02 -18.76
CA GLU A 302 -2.90 0.05 -19.00
C GLU A 302 -3.67 0.76 -17.86
N ALA A 303 -3.03 0.97 -16.72
CA ALA A 303 -3.59 1.70 -15.60
C ALA A 303 -3.71 3.21 -15.88
N ILE A 304 -3.02 3.75 -16.90
CA ILE A 304 -3.25 5.11 -17.41
C ILE A 304 -4.08 5.08 -18.72
N PRO A 305 -4.92 6.09 -19.00
CA PRO A 305 -5.18 7.29 -18.20
C PRO A 305 -5.99 7.01 -16.93
N THR A 306 -5.95 7.96 -15.99
CA THR A 306 -6.69 7.95 -14.72
C THR A 306 -8.05 8.65 -14.84
N GLY A 307 -8.74 8.86 -13.72
CA GLY A 307 -10.14 9.27 -13.63
C GLY A 307 -11.11 8.10 -13.70
N LYS A 308 -10.69 6.87 -13.44
CA LYS A 308 -11.51 5.65 -13.56
C LYS A 308 -11.98 5.15 -12.20
N ASN A 309 -13.05 4.37 -12.21
CA ASN A 309 -13.47 3.61 -11.04
C ASN A 309 -12.74 2.28 -11.01
N PHE A 310 -11.48 2.29 -10.56
CA PHE A 310 -10.60 1.14 -10.77
C PHE A 310 -11.12 -0.17 -10.18
N TYR A 311 -10.66 -1.28 -10.74
CA TYR A 311 -10.79 -2.60 -10.15
C TYR A 311 -9.40 -3.23 -9.96
N GLY A 312 -9.31 -4.19 -9.03
CA GLY A 312 -8.10 -5.00 -8.85
C GLY A 312 -7.97 -6.08 -9.91
N PHE A 313 -7.53 -7.27 -9.53
CA PHE A 313 -7.44 -8.41 -10.44
C PHE A 313 -8.22 -9.61 -9.86
N ASP A 314 -8.34 -10.70 -10.61
CA ASP A 314 -9.02 -11.90 -10.13
C ASP A 314 -8.22 -12.56 -8.98
N PRO A 315 -8.71 -12.54 -7.73
CA PRO A 315 -7.97 -13.08 -6.58
C PRO A 315 -7.67 -14.57 -6.71
N ARG A 316 -8.39 -15.30 -7.57
CA ARG A 316 -8.15 -16.73 -7.81
C ARG A 316 -6.90 -16.99 -8.63
N LYS A 317 -6.30 -15.97 -9.25
CA LYS A 317 -5.09 -16.10 -10.06
C LYS A 317 -3.80 -15.91 -9.27
N ILE A 318 -3.88 -15.89 -7.93
CA ILE A 318 -2.74 -15.61 -7.05
C ILE A 318 -2.21 -16.88 -6.39
N PRO A 319 -0.89 -17.10 -6.42
CA PRO A 319 0.10 -16.34 -7.22
C PRO A 319 -0.02 -16.63 -8.72
N SER A 320 0.33 -15.67 -9.57
CA SER A 320 0.44 -15.92 -11.02
C SER A 320 1.64 -16.83 -11.33
N ARG A 321 1.72 -17.37 -12.56
CA ARG A 321 2.84 -18.25 -12.96
C ARG A 321 4.16 -17.48 -13.02
N GLU A 322 4.09 -16.23 -13.45
CA GLU A 322 5.20 -15.29 -13.52
C GLU A 322 5.66 -14.94 -12.11
N ALA A 323 4.72 -14.61 -11.22
CA ALA A 323 4.99 -14.32 -9.81
C ALA A 323 5.59 -15.55 -9.09
N TRP A 324 5.13 -16.76 -9.40
CA TRP A 324 5.73 -18.00 -8.91
C TRP A 324 7.19 -18.13 -9.33
N THR A 325 7.48 -17.94 -10.62
CA THR A 325 8.84 -18.06 -11.16
C THR A 325 9.79 -17.05 -10.50
N LEU A 326 9.35 -15.80 -10.36
CA LEU A 326 10.11 -14.75 -9.69
C LEU A 326 10.27 -15.04 -8.17
N GLY A 327 9.20 -15.45 -7.48
CA GLY A 327 9.24 -15.79 -6.06
C GLY A 327 10.21 -16.93 -5.76
N VAL A 328 10.22 -17.99 -6.57
CA VAL A 328 11.19 -19.10 -6.47
C VAL A 328 12.62 -18.60 -6.61
N ARG A 329 12.89 -17.74 -7.60
CA ARG A 329 14.21 -17.15 -7.82
C ARG A 329 14.67 -16.35 -6.60
N LEU A 330 13.82 -15.45 -6.09
CA LEU A 330 14.12 -14.61 -4.94
C LEU A 330 14.40 -15.43 -3.67
N VAL A 331 13.62 -16.49 -3.41
CA VAL A 331 13.90 -17.39 -2.27
C VAL A 331 15.23 -18.11 -2.45
N LYS A 332 15.56 -18.58 -3.66
CA LYS A 332 16.87 -19.23 -3.90
C LYS A 332 18.02 -18.26 -3.63
N GLU A 333 17.92 -17.03 -4.12
CA GLU A 333 18.92 -15.99 -3.87
C GLU A 333 19.06 -15.68 -2.37
N MET A 334 17.94 -15.50 -1.66
CA MET A 334 17.91 -15.29 -0.21
C MET A 334 18.55 -16.44 0.56
N LEU A 335 18.18 -17.69 0.26
CA LEU A 335 18.70 -18.87 0.96
C LEU A 335 20.18 -19.10 0.66
N ASN A 336 20.63 -18.89 -0.58
CA ASN A 336 22.03 -18.97 -0.94
C ASN A 336 22.86 -17.88 -0.24
N GLY A 337 22.32 -16.67 -0.15
CA GLY A 337 22.93 -15.57 0.61
C GLY A 337 23.09 -15.94 2.09
N TYR A 338 22.03 -16.45 2.72
CA TYR A 338 22.05 -16.87 4.11
C TYR A 338 23.02 -18.05 4.34
N LEU A 339 23.00 -19.06 3.46
CA LEU A 339 23.89 -20.23 3.57
C LEU A 339 25.37 -19.85 3.46
N ARG A 340 25.73 -18.92 2.56
CA ARG A 340 27.11 -18.40 2.45
C ARG A 340 27.56 -17.66 3.70
N LYS A 341 26.64 -16.96 4.36
CA LYS A 341 26.94 -16.14 5.54
C LYS A 341 27.00 -16.96 6.83
N GLU A 342 26.04 -17.86 7.03
CA GLU A 342 25.80 -18.56 8.29
C GLU A 342 26.15 -20.05 8.24
N GLY A 343 26.55 -20.58 7.07
CA GLY A 343 26.94 -21.98 6.87
C GLY A 343 25.79 -23.00 6.95
N SER A 344 24.56 -22.58 7.23
CA SER A 344 23.37 -23.43 7.34
C SER A 344 22.12 -22.71 6.82
N TYR A 345 21.05 -23.46 6.50
CA TYR A 345 19.76 -22.87 6.13
C TYR A 345 19.04 -22.28 7.36
N PRO A 346 18.26 -21.19 7.19
CA PRO A 346 17.46 -20.66 8.28
C PRO A 346 16.40 -21.69 8.69
N ARG A 347 16.17 -21.86 9.99
CA ARG A 347 15.11 -22.77 10.47
C ARG A 347 13.72 -22.17 10.30
N LYS A 348 13.62 -20.84 10.38
CA LYS A 348 12.36 -20.09 10.38
C LYS A 348 12.54 -18.73 9.70
N VAL A 349 11.54 -18.32 8.93
CA VAL A 349 11.46 -17.00 8.29
C VAL A 349 10.15 -16.34 8.71
N ALA A 350 10.20 -15.07 9.10
CA ALA A 350 9.00 -14.26 9.33
C ALA A 350 8.71 -13.41 8.10
N MET A 351 7.48 -13.41 7.61
CA MET A 351 7.05 -12.64 6.45
C MET A 351 5.77 -11.85 6.77
N VAL A 352 5.68 -10.64 6.24
CA VAL A 352 4.49 -9.79 6.35
C VAL A 352 3.85 -9.65 4.98
N LEU A 353 2.54 -9.88 4.89
CA LEU A 353 1.80 -9.81 3.62
C LEU A 353 0.80 -8.67 3.62
N TRP A 354 0.87 -7.86 2.56
CA TRP A 354 0.06 -6.67 2.34
C TRP A 354 -0.76 -6.83 1.06
N ALA A 355 -2.05 -6.49 1.10
CA ALA A 355 -2.91 -6.59 -0.07
C ALA A 355 -2.40 -5.75 -1.25
N THR A 356 -1.93 -4.53 -0.99
CA THR A 356 -1.39 -3.63 -2.02
C THR A 356 -0.17 -4.23 -2.71
N GLU A 357 0.75 -4.87 -1.98
CA GLU A 357 1.90 -5.56 -2.58
C GLU A 357 1.48 -6.78 -3.41
N THR A 358 0.55 -7.60 -2.89
CA THR A 358 -0.02 -8.72 -3.64
C THR A 358 -0.63 -8.25 -4.98
N VAL A 359 -1.27 -7.07 -5.00
CA VAL A 359 -1.80 -6.47 -6.22
C VAL A 359 -0.70 -6.02 -7.17
N ARG A 360 0.32 -5.34 -6.64
CA ARG A 360 1.40 -4.79 -7.46
C ARG A 360 2.29 -5.85 -8.08
N ASN A 361 2.45 -7.01 -7.44
CA ASN A 361 3.35 -8.06 -7.90
C ASN A 361 2.66 -9.37 -8.29
N GLN A 362 1.33 -9.43 -8.22
CA GLN A 362 0.52 -10.62 -8.55
C GLN A 362 0.88 -11.87 -7.73
N GLY A 363 1.31 -11.69 -6.49
CA GLY A 363 1.51 -12.77 -5.54
C GLY A 363 2.95 -13.27 -5.38
N VAL A 364 3.95 -12.43 -5.65
CA VAL A 364 5.37 -12.85 -5.50
C VAL A 364 5.66 -13.25 -4.05
N ASN A 365 5.14 -12.52 -3.07
CA ASN A 365 5.40 -12.82 -1.65
C ASN A 365 4.71 -14.12 -1.22
N GLU A 366 3.49 -14.37 -1.70
CA GLU A 366 2.75 -15.61 -1.53
C GLU A 366 3.49 -16.79 -2.17
N ALA A 367 4.07 -16.60 -3.35
CA ALA A 367 4.93 -17.60 -3.99
C ALA A 367 6.20 -17.90 -3.18
N GLN A 368 6.83 -16.88 -2.59
CA GLN A 368 7.99 -17.07 -1.71
C GLN A 368 7.62 -17.93 -0.49
N VAL A 369 6.49 -17.63 0.17
CA VAL A 369 5.98 -18.43 1.31
C VAL A 369 5.76 -19.88 0.90
N LEU A 370 5.01 -20.11 -0.19
CA LEU A 370 4.73 -21.47 -0.69
C LEU A 370 6.02 -22.22 -1.01
N TYR A 371 6.95 -21.58 -1.71
CA TYR A 371 8.20 -22.22 -2.06
C TYR A 371 9.05 -22.52 -0.82
N LEU A 372 9.17 -21.63 0.16
CA LEU A 372 9.89 -21.88 1.43
C LEU A 372 9.40 -23.16 2.12
N LEU A 373 8.07 -23.33 2.19
CA LEU A 373 7.40 -24.54 2.70
C LEU A 373 7.58 -25.78 1.80
N GLY A 374 8.07 -25.58 0.58
CA GLY A 374 8.28 -26.61 -0.45
C GLY A 374 6.96 -27.05 -1.09
N MET A 375 6.02 -26.13 -1.23
CA MET A 375 4.75 -26.31 -1.94
C MET A 375 4.76 -25.51 -3.23
N ARG A 376 4.04 -25.96 -4.26
CA ARG A 376 3.84 -25.22 -5.52
C ARG A 376 2.35 -25.07 -5.84
N PRO A 377 1.91 -23.98 -6.49
CA PRO A 377 0.53 -23.84 -6.92
C PRO A 377 0.17 -24.81 -8.06
N LYS A 378 -1.10 -25.22 -8.10
CA LYS A 378 -1.74 -25.85 -9.26
C LYS A 378 -2.64 -24.83 -9.93
N TRP A 379 -2.42 -24.59 -11.21
CA TRP A 379 -3.26 -23.73 -12.02
C TRP A 379 -4.13 -24.55 -12.97
N ASP A 380 -5.36 -24.11 -13.19
CA ASP A 380 -6.18 -24.60 -14.30
C ASP A 380 -5.80 -23.93 -15.64
N ARG A 381 -6.58 -24.23 -16.69
CA ARG A 381 -6.36 -23.66 -18.04
C ARG A 381 -6.62 -22.16 -18.13
N ALA A 382 -7.29 -21.56 -17.14
CA ALA A 382 -7.59 -20.12 -17.06
C ALA A 382 -6.64 -19.40 -16.09
N ASP A 383 -5.54 -20.04 -15.71
CA ASP A 383 -4.53 -19.57 -14.76
C ASP A 383 -5.08 -19.28 -13.36
N ARG A 384 -6.17 -19.95 -12.97
CA ARG A 384 -6.69 -19.88 -11.60
C ARG A 384 -6.01 -20.95 -10.76
N VAL A 385 -5.57 -20.57 -9.57
CA VAL A 385 -5.03 -21.49 -8.57
C VAL A 385 -6.17 -22.35 -8.01
N VAL A 386 -6.11 -23.65 -8.29
CA VAL A 386 -7.12 -24.65 -7.90
C VAL A 386 -6.67 -25.56 -6.77
N GLY A 387 -5.40 -25.49 -6.37
CA GLY A 387 -4.85 -26.27 -5.26
C GLY A 387 -3.34 -26.11 -5.15
N LEU A 388 -2.73 -26.92 -4.31
CA LEU A 388 -1.28 -26.96 -4.10
C LEU A 388 -0.74 -28.38 -4.31
N ASP A 389 0.53 -28.47 -4.69
CA ASP A 389 1.34 -29.69 -4.75
C ASP A 389 2.50 -29.60 -3.77
N VAL A 390 2.80 -30.71 -3.11
CA VAL A 390 4.05 -30.84 -2.34
C VAL A 390 5.19 -31.11 -3.33
N ILE A 391 6.23 -30.29 -3.29
CA ILE A 391 7.47 -30.54 -4.05
C ILE A 391 8.22 -31.68 -3.34
N PRO A 392 8.54 -32.80 -4.01
CA PRO A 392 9.31 -33.89 -3.40
C PRO A 392 10.68 -33.41 -2.89
N GLY A 393 11.12 -33.92 -1.74
CA GLY A 393 12.37 -33.46 -1.09
C GLY A 393 13.60 -33.60 -1.99
N ARG A 394 13.67 -34.68 -2.78
CA ARG A 394 14.74 -34.89 -3.78
C ARG A 394 14.77 -33.78 -4.85
N SER A 395 13.62 -33.28 -5.28
CA SER A 395 13.52 -32.20 -6.27
C SER A 395 13.69 -30.82 -5.65
N LEU A 396 13.34 -30.66 -4.36
CA LEU A 396 13.50 -29.39 -3.65
C LEU A 396 14.96 -29.08 -3.34
N GLY A 397 15.79 -30.10 -3.10
CA GLY A 397 17.24 -29.97 -2.93
C GLY A 397 17.68 -29.25 -1.64
N ARG A 398 16.74 -29.04 -0.70
CA ARG A 398 16.99 -28.38 0.59
C ARG A 398 15.93 -28.78 1.62
N PRO A 399 16.15 -28.49 2.91
CA PRO A 399 15.09 -28.57 3.91
C PRO A 399 13.92 -27.64 3.60
N ARG A 400 12.72 -28.01 4.05
CA ARG A 400 11.59 -27.09 4.14
C ARG A 400 11.85 -26.10 5.26
N ILE A 401 11.53 -24.83 5.02
CA ILE A 401 11.80 -23.74 5.96
C ILE A 401 10.48 -23.38 6.63
N ASP A 402 10.46 -23.30 7.96
CA ASP A 402 9.26 -22.87 8.70
C ASP A 402 8.97 -21.39 8.41
N VAL A 403 7.70 -21.02 8.28
CA VAL A 403 7.31 -19.64 7.93
C VAL A 403 6.25 -19.14 8.90
N VAL A 404 6.53 -18.02 9.55
CA VAL A 404 5.54 -17.26 10.31
C VAL A 404 5.04 -16.13 9.42
N VAL A 405 3.75 -16.14 9.12
CA VAL A 405 3.13 -15.11 8.28
C VAL A 405 2.27 -14.18 9.14
N THR A 406 2.55 -12.88 9.04
CA THR A 406 1.68 -11.84 9.59
C THR A 406 0.84 -11.24 8.46
N LEU A 407 -0.48 -11.41 8.56
CA LEU A 407 -1.44 -10.88 7.61
C LEU A 407 -1.96 -9.52 8.08
N LEU A 408 -2.02 -8.54 7.18
CA LEU A 408 -2.72 -7.28 7.44
C LEU A 408 -4.20 -7.40 7.06
N GLY A 409 -5.09 -6.74 7.81
CA GLY A 409 -6.55 -6.94 7.70
C GLY A 409 -7.15 -6.68 6.31
N CYS A 410 -6.51 -5.88 5.45
CA CYS A 410 -6.96 -5.66 4.07
C CYS A 410 -6.79 -6.90 3.18
N ILE A 411 -5.83 -7.78 3.50
CA ILE A 411 -5.52 -8.97 2.70
C ILE A 411 -6.61 -10.02 2.80
N GLU A 412 -7.21 -10.19 3.97
CA GLU A 412 -8.35 -11.09 4.17
C GLU A 412 -9.59 -10.59 3.43
N THR A 413 -9.76 -9.26 3.40
CA THR A 413 -10.86 -8.63 2.67
C THR A 413 -10.69 -8.78 1.16
N CYS A 414 -9.47 -8.60 0.63
CA CYS A 414 -9.21 -8.66 -0.80
C CYS A 414 -9.03 -10.09 -1.35
N PHE A 415 -8.39 -10.97 -0.57
CA PHE A 415 -7.86 -12.27 -0.99
C PHE A 415 -8.21 -13.42 -0.03
N PRO A 416 -9.51 -13.63 0.33
CA PRO A 416 -9.88 -14.64 1.33
C PRO A 416 -9.49 -16.08 0.92
N ARG A 417 -9.43 -16.36 -0.40
CA ARG A 417 -9.11 -17.70 -0.93
C ARG A 417 -7.62 -18.00 -1.02
N CYS A 418 -6.75 -16.98 -1.01
CA CYS A 418 -5.31 -17.20 -1.07
C CYS A 418 -4.82 -17.96 0.16
N PHE A 419 -5.41 -17.70 1.32
CA PHE A 419 -5.03 -18.30 2.59
C PHE A 419 -5.75 -19.61 2.90
N SER A 420 -6.94 -19.84 2.33
CA SER A 420 -7.67 -21.10 2.58
C SER A 420 -6.84 -22.32 2.20
N PHE A 421 -6.10 -22.25 1.09
CA PHE A 421 -5.19 -23.33 0.66
C PHE A 421 -4.01 -23.55 1.59
N TRP A 422 -3.60 -22.53 2.36
CA TRP A 422 -2.47 -22.65 3.31
C TRP A 422 -2.89 -23.35 4.59
N THR A 423 -4.17 -23.25 4.93
CA THR A 423 -4.77 -23.84 6.12
C THR A 423 -5.47 -25.18 5.86
N GLU A 424 -5.57 -25.62 4.60
CA GLU A 424 -6.21 -26.89 4.26
C GLU A 424 -5.50 -28.07 4.96
N PRO A 425 -6.24 -29.14 5.34
CA PRO A 425 -5.72 -30.24 6.13
C PRO A 425 -4.48 -30.90 5.55
N CYS A 426 -4.27 -30.88 4.22
CA CYS A 426 -3.03 -31.37 3.62
C CYS A 426 -1.79 -30.55 4.06
N ALA A 427 -1.89 -29.23 4.20
CA ALA A 427 -0.81 -28.40 4.73
C ALA A 427 -0.66 -28.61 6.25
N GLY A 428 -1.77 -28.60 7.01
CA GLY A 428 -1.77 -28.81 8.47
C GLY A 428 -1.30 -30.20 8.94
N GLN A 429 -1.69 -31.27 8.25
CA GLN A 429 -1.26 -32.65 8.54
C GLN A 429 0.19 -32.91 8.12
N LEU A 430 0.75 -32.15 7.17
CA LEU A 430 2.19 -32.18 6.89
C LEU A 430 3.00 -31.61 8.07
N PHE A 431 2.50 -30.56 8.74
CA PHE A 431 3.16 -29.98 9.91
C PHE A 431 3.14 -30.89 11.16
N SER A 432 2.12 -31.75 11.32
CA SER A 432 2.04 -32.70 12.45
C SER A 432 2.62 -34.08 12.13
N GLY A 433 2.48 -34.56 10.88
CA GLY A 433 2.92 -35.88 10.44
C GLY A 433 4.43 -36.02 10.22
N MET A 434 5.15 -34.93 9.92
CA MET A 434 6.61 -34.98 9.68
C MET A 434 7.47 -34.97 10.95
N ARG A 435 6.88 -34.87 12.15
CA ARG A 435 7.62 -35.10 13.41
C ARG A 435 7.91 -36.57 13.71
N ARG A 436 7.46 -37.52 12.86
CA ARG A 436 7.52 -38.97 13.15
C ARG A 436 8.43 -39.80 12.26
N THR A 437 9.23 -39.21 11.38
CA THR A 437 10.22 -39.98 10.61
C THR A 437 11.54 -39.23 10.54
N SER A 438 12.32 -39.34 11.61
CA SER A 438 13.79 -39.27 11.60
C SER A 438 14.36 -40.62 11.18
#